data_AF-A0A142GRX6-F1
#
_entry.id   AF-A0A142GRX6-F1
#
_cell.length_a   1.000
_cell.length_b   1.000
_cell.length_c   1.000
_cell.angle_alpha   90.00
_cell.angle_beta   90.00
_cell.angle_gamma   90.00
#
_symmetry.space_group_name_H-M   'P 1'
#
loop_
_entity.id
_entity.type
_entity.pdbx_description
1 polymer ?
#
loop_
_entity_poly.entity_id
_entity_poly.type
_entity_poly.pdbx_seq_one_letter_code
_entity_poly.pdbx_strand_id
1 'polypeptide(L)'
;MPGHMGVTTKTALNLQVLLVDKEDNIILVKGAVPGSNESLVVLTASKTIGRLMKRDERRRDEENKRLALLAAKEKADKEKKKAPARPAGGKK
;
A
#
# COMPACT_ATOMS: atom_id res chain seq x y z
N MET A 1 -47.97 1.09 -11.53
CA MET A 1 -48.39 2.31 -10.82
C MET A 1 -47.21 3.28 -10.80
N PRO A 2 -47.43 4.59 -10.98
CA PRO A 2 -46.39 5.60 -10.77
C PRO A 2 -45.97 5.63 -9.29
N GLY A 3 -44.68 5.88 -9.02
CA GLY A 3 -44.08 5.87 -7.69
C GLY A 3 -42.84 6.77 -7.60
N HIS A 4 -42.33 6.98 -6.38
CA HIS A 4 -41.15 7.83 -6.15
C HIS A 4 -39.88 7.11 -6.62
N MET A 5 -39.15 7.71 -7.55
CA MET A 5 -37.90 7.19 -8.10
C MET A 5 -36.75 8.08 -7.63
N GLY A 6 -35.79 7.50 -6.91
CA GLY A 6 -34.64 8.21 -6.37
C GLY A 6 -34.45 8.00 -4.88
N VAL A 7 -33.52 8.76 -4.29
CA VAL A 7 -33.25 8.83 -2.84
C VAL A 7 -33.10 7.44 -2.19
N THR A 8 -32.39 6.54 -2.86
CA THR A 8 -32.13 5.18 -2.36
C THR A 8 -30.63 4.97 -2.26
N THR A 9 -30.18 4.32 -1.18
CA THR A 9 -28.77 3.96 -1.01
C THR A 9 -28.38 2.89 -2.05
N LYS A 10 -27.51 3.25 -2.98
CA LYS A 10 -26.93 2.33 -3.96
C LYS A 10 -25.42 2.23 -3.74
N THR A 11 -24.86 1.07 -4.03
CA THR A 11 -23.42 0.82 -3.92
C THR A 11 -22.84 0.51 -5.30
N ALA A 12 -21.83 1.27 -5.71
CA ALA A 12 -21.02 0.95 -6.86
C ALA A 12 -19.90 -0.02 -6.44
N LEU A 13 -19.83 -1.19 -7.10
CA LEU A 13 -18.91 -2.26 -6.74
C LEU A 13 -17.68 -2.25 -7.63
N ASN A 14 -16.57 -2.81 -7.11
CA ASN A 14 -15.32 -3.02 -7.84
C ASN A 14 -14.71 -1.76 -8.46
N LEU A 15 -14.89 -0.61 -7.81
CA LEU A 15 -14.22 0.62 -8.18
C LEU A 15 -12.71 0.52 -7.87
N GLN A 16 -11.89 1.13 -8.71
CA GLN A 16 -10.44 1.15 -8.57
C GLN A 16 -9.98 2.51 -8.04
N VAL A 17 -9.11 2.51 -7.03
CA VAL A 17 -8.43 3.72 -6.56
C VAL A 17 -7.18 3.91 -7.42
N LEU A 18 -7.05 5.08 -8.05
CA LEU A 18 -5.91 5.41 -8.91
C LEU A 18 -4.80 6.08 -8.10
N LEU A 19 -5.16 7.10 -7.33
CA LEU A 19 -4.23 7.91 -6.55
C LEU A 19 -4.84 8.25 -5.20
N VAL A 20 -3.97 8.38 -4.20
CA VAL A 20 -4.31 8.84 -2.87
C VAL A 20 -3.33 9.96 -2.53
N ASP A 21 -3.84 11.18 -2.56
CA ASP A 21 -3.08 12.37 -2.19
C ASP A 21 -3.27 12.62 -0.70
N LYS A 22 -2.21 12.36 0.07
CA LYS A 22 -2.24 12.46 1.53
C LYS A 22 -2.21 13.89 2.06
N GLU A 23 -1.75 14.84 1.24
CA GLU A 23 -1.65 16.24 1.63
C GLU A 23 -3.04 16.88 1.70
N ASP A 24 -3.84 16.70 0.64
CA ASP A 24 -5.20 17.23 0.55
C ASP A 24 -6.28 16.23 1.02
N ASN A 25 -5.88 15.01 1.41
CA ASN A 25 -6.77 13.89 1.76
C ASN A 25 -7.77 13.54 0.65
N ILE A 26 -7.32 13.60 -0.61
CA ILE A 26 -8.13 13.32 -1.79
C ILE A 26 -7.88 11.89 -2.27
N ILE A 27 -8.96 11.21 -2.66
CA ILE A 27 -8.92 9.87 -3.25
C ILE A 27 -9.48 9.94 -4.67
N LEU A 28 -8.65 9.68 -5.68
CA LEU A 28 -9.12 9.53 -7.06
C LEU A 28 -9.64 8.12 -7.29
N VAL A 29 -10.93 8.02 -7.60
CA VAL A 29 -11.61 6.76 -7.92
C VAL A 29 -11.93 6.72 -9.41
N LYS A 30 -11.61 5.61 -10.07
CA LYS A 30 -11.97 5.36 -11.46
C LYS A 30 -13.43 4.91 -11.54
N GLY A 31 -14.29 5.76 -12.08
CA GLY A 31 -15.70 5.46 -12.37
C GLY A 31 -16.67 6.49 -11.79
N ALA A 32 -17.96 6.14 -11.76
CA ALA A 32 -19.02 6.98 -11.22
C ALA A 32 -19.38 6.56 -9.79
N VAL A 33 -19.52 7.55 -8.91
CA VAL A 33 -20.02 7.38 -7.54
C VAL A 33 -21.49 7.81 -7.51
N PRO A 34 -22.41 7.01 -6.92
CA PRO A 34 -23.81 7.37 -6.85
C PRO A 34 -24.02 8.56 -5.92
N GLY A 35 -24.74 9.57 -6.39
CA GLY A 35 -25.01 10.80 -5.67
C GLY A 35 -24.69 12.04 -6.51
N SER A 36 -25.01 13.21 -5.98
CA SER A 36 -24.54 14.49 -6.52
C SER A 36 -23.11 14.78 -6.03
N ASN A 37 -22.47 15.77 -6.64
CA ASN A 37 -21.25 16.36 -6.08
C ASN A 37 -21.52 16.82 -4.64
N GLU A 38 -20.49 16.70 -3.78
CA GLU A 38 -20.54 17.09 -2.36
C GLU A 38 -21.48 16.24 -1.47
N SER A 39 -22.01 15.13 -1.98
CA SER A 39 -22.78 14.19 -1.16
C SER A 39 -21.91 13.34 -0.23
N LEU A 40 -22.49 12.90 0.89
CA LEU A 40 -21.81 11.99 1.81
C LEU A 40 -21.75 10.59 1.23
N VAL A 41 -20.53 10.04 1.15
CA VAL A 41 -20.25 8.71 0.60
C VAL A 41 -19.57 7.86 1.67
N VAL A 42 -19.95 6.58 1.74
CA VAL A 42 -19.32 5.60 2.63
C VAL A 42 -18.45 4.66 1.80
N LEU A 43 -17.15 4.65 2.08
CA LEU A 43 -16.18 3.77 1.44
C LEU A 43 -15.98 2.51 2.29
N THR A 44 -16.16 1.34 1.69
CA THR A 44 -15.87 0.04 2.32
C THR A 44 -14.96 -0.79 1.44
N ALA A 45 -14.09 -1.61 2.06
CA ALA A 45 -13.28 -2.56 1.31
C ALA A 45 -14.18 -3.53 0.50
N SER A 46 -13.75 -3.85 -0.73
CA SER A 46 -14.51 -4.76 -1.59
C SER A 46 -14.64 -6.14 -0.95
N LYS A 47 -15.88 -6.58 -0.74
CA LYS A 47 -16.20 -7.91 -0.16
C LYS A 47 -15.76 -9.07 -1.07
N THR A 48 -15.68 -8.82 -2.38
CA THR A 48 -15.30 -9.84 -3.37
C THR A 48 -13.79 -10.03 -3.40
N ILE A 49 -13.02 -8.93 -3.41
CA ILE A 49 -11.56 -8.96 -3.52
C ILE A 49 -10.91 -9.22 -2.15
N GLY A 50 -11.50 -8.76 -1.05
CA GLY A 50 -10.98 -8.98 0.29
C GLY A 50 -10.82 -10.48 0.65
N ARG A 51 -11.65 -11.36 0.07
CA ARG A 51 -11.49 -12.82 0.23
C ARG A 51 -10.23 -13.37 -0.45
N LEU A 52 -9.80 -12.78 -1.57
CA LEU A 52 -8.55 -13.16 -2.23
C LEU A 52 -7.33 -12.55 -1.53
N MET A 53 -7.39 -11.28 -1.14
CA MET A 53 -6.27 -10.57 -0.52
C MET A 53 -5.79 -11.19 0.80
N LYS A 54 -6.71 -11.75 1.61
CA LYS A 54 -6.38 -12.45 2.87
C LYS A 54 -5.52 -13.70 2.68
N ARG A 55 -5.47 -14.24 1.45
CA ARG A 55 -4.56 -15.33 1.06
C ARG A 55 -3.18 -14.80 0.66
N ASP A 56 -3.14 -13.61 0.06
CA ASP A 56 -1.93 -13.03 -0.55
C ASP A 56 -1.07 -12.25 0.44
N GLU A 57 -1.66 -11.64 1.48
CA GLU A 57 -0.92 -10.91 2.53
C GLU A 57 0.07 -11.81 3.27
N ARG A 58 -0.29 -13.07 3.55
CA ARG A 58 0.60 -14.05 4.18
C ARG A 58 1.88 -14.31 3.38
N ARG A 59 1.80 -14.36 2.05
CA ARG A 59 3.00 -14.57 1.20
C ARG A 59 3.90 -13.34 1.15
N ARG A 60 3.30 -12.16 1.01
CA ARG A 60 4.04 -10.90 0.91
C ARG A 60 4.75 -10.55 2.22
N ASP A 61 4.13 -10.82 3.36
CA ASP A 61 4.75 -10.58 4.67
C ASP A 61 5.98 -11.47 4.90
N GLU A 62 5.94 -12.74 4.45
CA GLU A 62 7.08 -13.65 4.51
C GLU A 62 8.23 -13.23 3.58
N GLU A 63 7.92 -12.80 2.36
CA GLU A 63 8.93 -12.29 1.41
C GLU A 63 9.56 -10.98 1.89
N ASN A 64 8.76 -10.02 2.36
CA ASN A 64 9.26 -8.74 2.88
C ASN A 64 10.17 -8.93 4.10
N LYS A 65 9.83 -9.89 4.97
CA LYS A 65 10.63 -10.21 6.16
C LYS A 65 11.97 -10.86 5.80
N ARG A 66 12.01 -11.72 4.77
CA ARG A 66 13.26 -12.30 4.24
C ARG A 66 14.14 -11.25 3.57
N LEU A 67 13.56 -10.37 2.77
CA LEU A 67 14.28 -9.28 2.10
C LEU A 67 14.90 -8.31 3.11
N ALA A 68 14.20 -8.00 4.21
CA ALA A 68 14.73 -7.17 5.30
C ALA A 68 15.91 -7.83 6.02
N LEU A 69 15.85 -9.14 6.29
CA LEU A 69 16.93 -9.89 6.94
C LEU A 69 18.19 -10.03 6.06
N LEU A 70 18.01 -10.22 4.75
CA LEU A 70 19.12 -10.26 3.80
C LEU A 70 19.77 -8.88 3.63
N ALA A 71 18.96 -7.82 3.52
CA ALA A 71 19.47 -6.45 3.49
C ALA A 71 20.21 -6.06 4.79
N ALA A 72 19.80 -6.61 5.95
CA ALA A 72 20.53 -6.43 7.21
C ALA A 72 21.86 -7.22 7.24
N LYS A 73 21.89 -8.44 6.69
CA LYS A 73 23.13 -9.23 6.55
C LYS A 73 24.13 -8.58 5.60
N GLU A 74 23.69 -8.06 4.46
CA GLU A 74 24.57 -7.40 3.49
C GLU A 74 25.18 -6.09 4.01
N LYS A 75 24.48 -5.40 4.92
CA LYS A 75 25.02 -4.21 5.61
C LYS A 75 26.10 -4.58 6.64
N ALA A 76 25.92 -5.69 7.37
CA ALA A 76 26.92 -6.19 8.32
C ALA A 76 28.22 -6.68 7.65
N ASP A 77 28.13 -7.29 6.46
CA ASP A 77 29.31 -7.74 5.70
C ASP A 77 30.08 -6.59 5.01
N LYS A 78 29.41 -5.47 4.68
CA LYS A 78 30.07 -4.26 4.18
C LYS A 78 30.76 -3.46 5.29
N GLU A 79 30.25 -3.50 6.52
CA GLU A 79 30.85 -2.82 7.68
C GLU A 79 32.14 -3.50 8.16
N LYS A 80 32.23 -4.85 8.05
CA LYS A 80 33.50 -5.58 8.27
C LYS A 80 34.56 -5.33 7.19
N LYS A 81 34.18 -4.88 5.98
CA LYS A 81 35.11 -4.52 4.90
C LYS A 81 35.53 -3.04 4.90
N LYS A 82 35.02 -2.21 5.83
CA LYS A 82 35.30 -0.77 5.88
C LYS A 82 35.64 -0.28 7.30
N ALA A 83 36.62 -0.92 7.92
CA ALA A 83 37.35 -0.39 9.08
C ALA A 83 38.84 -0.77 8.96
N PRO A 84 39.77 0.09 9.39
CA PRO A 84 40.60 0.84 8.45
C PRO A 84 42.04 0.33 8.33
N ALA A 85 42.59 0.48 7.13
CA ALA A 85 44.03 0.63 6.97
C ALA A 85 44.52 1.82 7.80
N ARG A 86 45.45 1.60 8.72
CA ARG A 86 46.24 2.65 9.38
C ARG A 86 47.71 2.24 9.43
N PRO A 87 48.64 3.21 9.44
CA PRO A 87 49.64 3.32 8.39
C PRO A 87 51.07 3.27 8.94
N ALA A 88 52.01 3.20 8.00
CA ALA A 88 53.39 3.69 8.09
C ALA A 88 54.36 3.02 9.08
N GLY A 89 55.37 2.35 8.50
CA GLY A 89 56.76 2.78 8.65
C GLY A 89 57.60 2.12 9.77
N GLY A 90 58.81 1.69 9.40
CA GLY A 90 59.93 1.58 10.34
C GLY A 90 60.81 0.35 10.17
N LYS A 91 61.90 0.49 9.43
CA LYS A 91 63.05 -0.43 9.41
C LYS A 91 63.60 -0.67 10.82
N LYS A 92 63.85 -1.93 11.18
CA LYS A 92 65.14 -2.55 11.55
C LYS A 92 64.90 -3.81 12.37
#